data_AF-A0A7H0LPE8-F1
#
_entry.id   AF-A0A7H0LPE8-F1
#
_cell.length_a   1.000
_cell.length_b   1.000
_cell.length_c   1.000
_cell.angle_alpha   90.00
_cell.angle_beta   90.00
_cell.angle_gamma   90.00
#
_symmetry.space_group_name_H-M   'P 1'
#
loop_
_entity.id
_entity.type
_entity.pdbx_description
1 polymer ?
#
loop_
_entity_poly.entity_id
_entity_poly.type
_entity_poly.pdbx_seq_one_letter_code
_entity_poly.pdbx_strand_id
1 'polypeptide(L)'
;MTSAEIDEPPSLSKLDLIRRFLQATGIQERIDTGSFLQRFALPGTPLFTRLLDGGAVPIDAVMQGTRKLEAAYACHRQIWQDEYETHINWEFTETELQIIVAFFEAPEGQHFLEGRWRMDAYISTNTEELVEQIIAEAERASPAPD
;
A
#
# COMPACT_ATOMS: atom_id res chain seq x y z
N MET A 1 6.16 5.26 -20.61
CA MET A 1 5.70 4.05 -21.31
C MET A 1 4.18 4.06 -21.23
N THR A 2 3.51 3.68 -22.31
CA THR A 2 2.05 3.50 -22.35
C THR A 2 1.74 2.06 -21.94
N SER A 3 0.60 1.84 -21.29
CA SER A 3 0.15 0.49 -20.88
C SER A 3 0.11 -0.47 -22.07
N ALA A 4 0.40 -1.75 -21.84
CA ALA A 4 0.28 -2.80 -22.85
C ALA A 4 -1.19 -3.19 -23.13
N GLU A 5 -2.10 -2.90 -22.20
CA GLU A 5 -3.54 -3.16 -22.27
C GLU A 5 -3.91 -4.60 -22.69
N ILE A 6 -3.24 -5.60 -22.10
CA ILE A 6 -3.40 -7.01 -22.48
C ILE A 6 -4.65 -7.62 -21.81
N ASP A 7 -5.62 -8.02 -22.62
CA ASP A 7 -6.87 -8.65 -22.16
C ASP A 7 -6.76 -10.18 -22.05
N GLU A 8 -5.79 -10.81 -22.70
CA GLU A 8 -5.60 -12.26 -22.61
C GLU A 8 -5.03 -12.69 -21.24
N PRO A 9 -5.40 -13.89 -20.75
CA PRO A 9 -4.78 -14.44 -19.55
C PRO A 9 -3.27 -14.64 -19.74
N PRO A 10 -2.46 -14.48 -18.67
CA PRO A 10 -1.01 -14.59 -18.77
C PRO A 10 -0.58 -16.01 -19.20
N SER A 11 0.49 -16.07 -19.99
CA SER A 11 1.24 -17.32 -20.17
C SER A 11 1.77 -17.81 -18.81
N LEU A 12 2.08 -19.11 -18.68
CA LEU A 12 2.68 -19.61 -17.43
C LEU A 12 4.02 -18.93 -17.09
N SER A 13 4.80 -18.60 -18.12
CA SER A 13 6.07 -17.86 -17.99
C SER A 13 5.82 -16.44 -17.48
N LYS A 14 4.85 -15.74 -18.07
CA LYS A 14 4.46 -14.40 -17.63
C LYS A 14 3.91 -14.40 -16.21
N LEU A 15 3.09 -15.38 -15.84
CA LEU A 15 2.55 -15.51 -14.50
C LEU A 15 3.65 -15.70 -13.44
N ASP A 16 4.69 -16.48 -13.74
CA ASP A 16 5.87 -16.61 -12.87
C ASP A 16 6.58 -15.26 -12.67
N LEU A 17 6.79 -14.51 -13.76
CA LEU A 17 7.38 -13.17 -13.70
C LEU A 17 6.53 -12.18 -12.90
N ILE A 18 5.20 -12.21 -13.05
CA ILE A 18 4.28 -11.38 -12.26
C ILE A 18 4.46 -11.67 -10.76
N ARG A 19 4.51 -12.94 -10.36
CA ARG A 19 4.69 -13.32 -8.96
C ARG A 19 6.04 -12.91 -8.41
N ARG A 20 7.10 -13.08 -9.19
CA ARG A 20 8.45 -12.61 -8.85
C ARG A 20 8.51 -11.09 -8.73
N PHE A 21 7.84 -10.36 -9.62
CA PHE A 21 7.68 -8.91 -9.52
C PHE A 21 7.01 -8.52 -8.19
N LEU A 22 5.89 -9.16 -7.84
CA LEU A 22 5.17 -8.90 -6.59
C LEU A 22 6.07 -9.16 -5.36
N GLN A 23 6.88 -10.22 -5.39
CA GLN A 23 7.82 -10.55 -4.32
C GLN A 23 8.95 -9.51 -4.23
N ALA A 24 9.65 -9.25 -5.34
CA ALA A 24 10.81 -8.36 -5.38
C ALA A 24 10.47 -6.91 -4.98
N THR A 25 9.23 -6.48 -5.21
CA THR A 25 8.75 -5.13 -4.86
C THR A 25 8.15 -5.02 -3.46
N GLY A 26 8.06 -6.13 -2.72
CA GLY A 26 7.43 -6.19 -1.39
C GLY A 26 5.88 -6.10 -1.41
N ILE A 27 5.25 -6.06 -2.60
CA ILE A 27 3.79 -6.07 -2.71
C ILE A 27 3.23 -7.40 -2.22
N GLN A 28 3.89 -8.52 -2.51
CA GLN A 28 3.44 -9.84 -2.07
C GLN A 28 3.34 -9.92 -0.54
N GLU A 29 4.31 -9.39 0.21
CA GLU A 29 4.26 -9.35 1.67
C GLU A 29 3.05 -8.55 2.18
N ARG A 30 2.71 -7.44 1.51
CA ARG A 30 1.53 -6.63 1.85
C ARG A 30 0.22 -7.36 1.56
N ILE A 31 0.16 -8.15 0.49
CA ILE A 31 -0.98 -9.03 0.19
C ILE A 31 -1.04 -10.18 1.20
N ASP A 32 0.09 -10.74 1.60
CA ASP A 32 0.11 -11.87 2.54
C ASP A 32 -0.33 -11.47 3.95
N THR A 33 0.06 -10.27 4.37
CA THR A 33 -0.21 -9.75 5.72
C THR A 33 -1.48 -8.90 5.81
N GLY A 34 -1.94 -8.33 4.71
CA GLY A 34 -3.00 -7.31 4.73
C GLY A 34 -2.59 -6.01 5.42
N SER A 35 -1.29 -5.76 5.60
CA SER A 35 -0.75 -4.63 6.38
C SER A 35 -1.24 -3.25 5.91
N PHE A 36 -1.60 -3.12 4.62
CA PHE A 36 -2.18 -1.89 4.07
C PHE A 36 -3.53 -1.49 4.72
N LEU A 37 -4.21 -2.43 5.39
CA LEU A 37 -5.46 -2.15 6.09
C LEU A 37 -5.25 -1.50 7.45
N GLN A 38 -4.06 -1.57 8.03
CA GLN A 38 -3.79 -1.07 9.39
C GLN A 38 -4.12 0.42 9.54
N ARG A 39 -3.98 1.21 8.48
CA ARG A 39 -4.38 2.63 8.46
C ARG A 39 -5.86 2.85 8.81
N PHE A 40 -6.73 1.87 8.54
CA PHE A 40 -8.16 1.94 8.85
C PHE A 40 -8.47 1.59 10.31
N ALA A 41 -7.49 1.16 11.11
CA ALA A 41 -7.62 0.98 12.55
C ALA A 41 -7.12 2.19 13.36
N LEU A 42 -6.56 3.22 12.70
CA LEU A 42 -5.99 4.39 13.35
C LEU A 42 -7.05 5.39 13.84
N PRO A 43 -6.69 6.32 14.75
CA PRO A 43 -7.59 7.39 15.19
C PRO A 43 -8.24 8.15 14.03
N GLY A 44 -9.52 8.50 14.21
CA GLY A 44 -10.31 9.22 13.20
C GLY A 44 -11.01 8.33 12.16
N THR A 45 -10.78 7.01 12.18
CA THR A 45 -11.48 6.10 11.26
C THR A 45 -12.82 5.62 11.83
N PRO A 46 -13.79 5.22 10.99
CA PRO A 46 -15.06 4.69 11.48
C PRO A 46 -14.93 3.43 12.34
N LEU A 47 -13.94 2.57 12.06
CA LEU A 47 -13.68 1.39 12.87
C LEU A 47 -13.16 1.77 14.25
N PHE A 48 -12.22 2.71 14.32
CA PHE A 48 -11.65 3.19 15.57
C PHE A 48 -12.74 3.83 16.46
N THR A 49 -13.55 4.72 15.90
CA THR A 49 -14.66 5.37 16.63
C THR A 49 -15.64 4.34 17.20
N ARG A 50 -16.06 3.34 16.42
CA ARG A 50 -16.96 2.28 16.90
C ARG A 50 -16.36 1.44 18.03
N LEU A 51 -15.05 1.21 18.02
CA LEU A 51 -14.38 0.48 19.10
C LEU A 51 -14.33 1.31 20.39
N LEU A 52 -14.08 2.62 20.29
CA LEU A 52 -14.16 3.54 21.43
C LEU A 52 -15.59 3.63 21.99
N ASP A 53 -16.60 3.77 21.13
CA ASP A 53 -18.01 3.79 21.53
C ASP A 53 -18.42 2.48 22.22
N GLY A 54 -17.78 1.37 21.85
CA GLY A 54 -17.91 0.06 22.48
C GLY A 54 -17.13 -0.10 23.79
N GLY A 55 -16.47 0.94 24.29
CA GLY A 55 -15.75 0.95 25.56
C GLY A 55 -14.28 0.52 25.49
N ALA A 56 -13.69 0.38 24.30
CA ALA A 56 -12.25 0.13 24.20
C ALA A 56 -11.44 1.37 24.60
N VAL A 57 -10.29 1.16 25.24
CA VAL A 57 -9.30 2.21 25.49
C VAL A 57 -8.54 2.50 24.18
N PRO A 58 -8.07 3.73 23.89
CA PRO A 58 -7.49 4.10 22.59
C PRO A 58 -6.39 3.17 22.06
N ILE A 59 -5.44 2.74 22.90
CA ILE A 59 -4.38 1.83 22.46
C ILE A 59 -4.94 0.45 22.09
N ASP A 60 -5.90 -0.03 22.88
CA ASP A 60 -6.57 -1.31 22.63
C ASP A 60 -7.48 -1.24 21.41
N ALA A 61 -8.09 -0.09 21.14
CA ALA A 61 -8.91 0.13 19.94
C ALA A 61 -8.09 -0.02 18.66
N VAL A 62 -6.85 0.50 18.62
CA VAL A 62 -5.94 0.28 17.48
C VAL A 62 -5.61 -1.21 17.34
N MET A 63 -5.14 -1.85 18.41
CA MET A 63 -4.73 -3.26 18.37
C MET A 63 -5.89 -4.23 18.07
N GLN A 64 -7.09 -3.93 18.56
CA GLN A 64 -8.30 -4.68 18.23
C GLN A 64 -8.76 -4.42 16.80
N GLY A 65 -8.71 -3.16 16.35
CA GLY A 65 -9.06 -2.77 14.98
C GLY A 65 -8.18 -3.47 13.96
N THR A 66 -6.86 -3.44 14.15
CA THR A 66 -5.88 -4.12 13.29
C THR A 66 -6.18 -5.62 13.19
N ARG A 67 -6.31 -6.32 14.32
CA ARG A 67 -6.61 -7.76 14.33
C ARG A 67 -7.94 -8.09 13.66
N LYS A 68 -8.98 -7.27 13.87
CA LYS A 68 -10.29 -7.45 13.22
C LYS A 68 -10.20 -7.30 11.70
N LEU A 69 -9.42 -6.32 11.22
CA LEU A 69 -9.21 -6.09 9.80
C LEU A 69 -8.40 -7.23 9.17
N GLU A 70 -7.30 -7.66 9.79
CA GLU A 70 -6.49 -8.79 9.34
C GLU A 70 -7.31 -10.07 9.24
N ALA A 71 -8.12 -10.36 10.26
CA ALA A 71 -9.00 -11.54 10.27
C ALA A 71 -10.07 -11.46 9.16
N ALA A 72 -10.69 -10.29 8.95
CA ALA A 72 -11.66 -10.11 7.88
C ALA A 72 -10.99 -10.24 6.50
N TYR A 73 -9.78 -9.72 6.35
CA TYR A 73 -9.03 -9.73 5.11
C TYR A 73 -8.65 -11.12 4.63
N ALA A 74 -8.43 -12.08 5.53
CA ALA A 74 -8.09 -13.45 5.16
C ALA A 74 -9.05 -14.06 4.12
N CYS A 75 -10.35 -13.74 4.21
CA CYS A 75 -11.37 -14.18 3.25
C CYS A 75 -11.30 -13.48 1.88
N HIS A 76 -10.62 -12.34 1.81
CA HIS A 76 -10.48 -11.51 0.60
C HIS A 76 -9.07 -11.55 -0.01
N ARG A 77 -8.12 -12.23 0.65
CA ARG A 77 -6.71 -12.26 0.23
C ARG A 77 -6.53 -12.75 -1.21
N GLN A 78 -7.27 -13.78 -1.61
CA GLN A 78 -7.18 -14.30 -2.98
C GLN A 78 -7.72 -13.30 -4.02
N ILE A 79 -8.83 -12.62 -3.73
CA ILE A 79 -9.38 -11.58 -4.62
C ILE A 79 -8.33 -10.48 -4.84
N TRP A 80 -7.67 -10.05 -3.77
CA TRP A 80 -6.58 -9.06 -3.88
C TRP A 80 -5.38 -9.58 -4.68
N GLN A 81 -4.97 -10.84 -4.48
CA GLN A 81 -3.91 -11.46 -5.30
C GLN A 81 -4.30 -11.41 -6.79
N ASP A 82 -5.51 -11.84 -7.13
CA ASP A 82 -5.99 -11.93 -8.50
C ASP A 82 -6.07 -10.55 -9.17
N GLU A 83 -6.52 -9.52 -8.46
CA GLU A 83 -6.56 -8.14 -8.96
C GLU A 83 -5.15 -7.61 -9.28
N TYR A 84 -4.18 -7.85 -8.40
CA TYR A 84 -2.78 -7.48 -8.66
C TYR A 84 -2.19 -8.24 -9.84
N GLU A 85 -2.36 -9.56 -9.88
CA GLU A 85 -1.84 -10.39 -10.98
C GLU A 85 -2.48 -9.98 -12.32
N THR A 86 -3.79 -9.71 -12.33
CA THR A 86 -4.54 -9.25 -13.50
C THR A 86 -4.06 -7.88 -13.97
N HIS A 87 -3.93 -6.92 -13.06
CA HIS A 87 -3.51 -5.57 -13.42
C HIS A 87 -2.07 -5.54 -13.95
N ILE A 88 -1.15 -6.30 -13.36
CA ILE A 88 0.24 -6.38 -13.85
C ILE A 88 0.28 -7.08 -15.22
N ASN A 89 -0.53 -8.13 -15.42
CA ASN A 89 -0.65 -8.77 -16.73
C ASN A 89 -1.13 -7.78 -17.79
N TRP A 90 -2.15 -7.00 -17.46
CA TRP A 90 -2.72 -5.98 -18.35
C TRP A 90 -1.69 -4.89 -18.68
N GLU A 91 -0.94 -4.43 -17.68
CA GLU A 91 -0.03 -3.29 -17.83
C GLU A 91 1.24 -3.61 -18.63
N PHE A 92 1.83 -4.80 -18.46
CA PHE A 92 3.17 -5.10 -18.97
C PHE A 92 3.19 -6.29 -19.91
N THR A 93 3.99 -6.22 -20.97
CA THR A 93 4.35 -7.39 -21.78
C THR A 93 5.28 -8.35 -21.01
N GLU A 94 5.38 -9.60 -21.48
CA GLU A 94 6.28 -10.59 -20.87
C GLU A 94 7.76 -10.12 -20.93
N THR A 95 8.20 -9.55 -22.05
CA THR A 95 9.56 -9.02 -22.22
C THR A 95 9.86 -7.86 -21.28
N GLU A 96 8.91 -6.93 -21.09
CA GLU A 96 9.07 -5.84 -20.13
C GLU A 96 9.18 -6.39 -18.70
N LEU A 97 8.32 -7.34 -18.32
CA LEU A 97 8.40 -7.98 -17.02
C LEU A 97 9.74 -8.69 -16.80
N GLN A 98 10.30 -9.36 -17.81
CA GLN A 98 11.64 -9.97 -17.70
C GLN A 98 12.71 -8.95 -17.31
N ILE A 99 12.71 -7.78 -17.97
CA ILE A 99 13.68 -6.70 -17.71
C ILE A 99 13.46 -6.11 -16.32
N ILE A 100 12.21 -5.81 -15.97
CA ILE A 100 11.84 -5.16 -14.71
C ILE A 100 12.11 -6.07 -13.52
N VAL A 101 11.72 -7.35 -13.61
CA VAL A 101 11.98 -8.35 -12.56
C VAL A 101 13.48 -8.54 -12.37
N ALA A 102 14.24 -8.68 -13.45
CA ALA A 102 15.70 -8.82 -13.35
C ALA A 102 16.36 -7.61 -12.66
N PHE A 103 15.87 -6.39 -12.92
CA PHE A 103 16.33 -5.20 -12.22
C PHE A 103 15.99 -5.24 -10.73
N PHE A 104 14.72 -5.50 -10.38
CA PHE A 104 14.30 -5.48 -8.98
C PHE A 104 14.89 -6.63 -8.16
N GLU A 105 15.22 -7.77 -8.74
CA GLU A 105 15.91 -8.85 -8.04
C GLU A 105 17.42 -8.58 -7.88
N ALA A 106 18.00 -7.66 -8.65
CA ALA A 106 19.40 -7.27 -8.52
C ALA A 106 19.63 -6.36 -7.29
N PRO A 107 20.85 -6.34 -6.73
CA PRO A 107 21.19 -5.48 -5.58
C PRO A 107 20.88 -4.00 -5.83
N GLU A 108 21.10 -3.49 -7.03
CA GLU A 108 20.83 -2.10 -7.39
C GLU A 108 19.33 -1.79 -7.38
N GLY A 109 18.48 -2.72 -7.84
CA GLY A 109 17.03 -2.55 -7.79
C GLY A 109 16.47 -2.62 -6.37
N GLN A 110 16.98 -3.54 -5.55
CA GLN A 110 16.64 -3.59 -4.12
C GLN A 110 17.08 -2.31 -3.41
N HIS A 111 18.31 -1.84 -3.67
CA HIS A 111 18.80 -0.58 -3.11
C HIS A 111 17.95 0.62 -3.55
N PHE A 112 17.45 0.62 -4.79
CA PHE A 112 16.52 1.63 -5.29
C PHE A 112 15.19 1.62 -4.51
N LEU A 113 14.59 0.43 -4.29
CA LEU A 113 13.36 0.28 -3.52
C LEU A 113 13.52 0.75 -2.07
N GLU A 114 14.60 0.32 -1.41
CA GLU A 114 14.94 0.77 -0.05
C GLU A 114 15.23 2.27 0.01
N GLY A 115 15.97 2.79 -0.98
CA GLY A 115 16.29 4.20 -1.11
C GLY A 115 15.03 5.05 -1.21
N ARG A 116 14.08 4.64 -2.06
CA ARG A 116 12.77 5.29 -2.19
C ARG A 116 12.02 5.30 -0.87
N TRP A 117 11.87 4.15 -0.22
CA TRP A 117 11.16 4.06 1.05
C TRP A 117 11.80 4.94 2.13
N ARG A 118 13.13 4.94 2.23
CA ARG A 118 13.87 5.80 3.17
C ARG A 118 13.70 7.28 2.86
N MET A 119 13.70 7.66 1.58
CA MET A 119 13.45 9.05 1.19
C MET A 119 12.04 9.49 1.54
N ASP A 120 11.02 8.67 1.26
CA ASP A 120 9.63 8.96 1.59
C ASP A 120 9.47 9.14 3.12
N ALA A 121 10.05 8.24 3.91
CA ALA A 121 10.05 8.34 5.38
C ALA A 121 10.82 9.57 5.90
N TYR A 122 11.99 9.86 5.34
CA TYR A 122 12.81 11.01 5.73
C TYR A 122 12.09 12.32 5.41
N ILE A 123 11.50 12.45 4.23
CA ILE A 123 10.77 13.64 3.83
C ILE A 123 9.54 13.79 4.71
N SER A 124 8.74 12.72 4.93
CA SER A 124 7.55 12.82 5.77
C SER A 124 7.88 13.36 7.16
N THR A 125 8.88 12.79 7.83
CA THR A 125 9.24 13.21 9.19
C THR A 125 9.81 14.63 9.23
N ASN A 126 10.71 14.98 8.31
CA ASN A 126 11.34 16.31 8.33
C ASN A 126 10.43 17.43 7.80
N THR A 127 9.29 17.09 7.21
CA THR A 127 8.30 18.08 6.74
C THR A 127 7.09 18.19 7.67
N GLU A 128 7.03 17.45 8.79
CA GLU A 128 5.91 17.52 9.75
C GLU A 128 5.67 18.94 10.25
N GLU A 129 6.72 19.65 10.69
CA GLU A 129 6.59 21.03 11.17
C GLU A 129 6.10 21.98 10.06
N LEU A 130 6.58 21.79 8.83
CA LEU A 130 6.10 22.57 7.68
C LEU A 130 4.62 22.30 7.40
N VAL A 131 4.17 21.04 7.52
CA VAL A 131 2.76 20.67 7.36
C VAL A 131 1.91 21.33 8.44
N GLU A 132 2.36 21.36 9.70
CA GLU A 132 1.66 22.06 10.79
C GLU A 132 1.53 23.57 10.51
N GLN A 133 2.60 24.20 10.01
CA GLN A 133 2.58 25.60 9.60
C GLN A 133 1.55 25.85 8.48
N ILE A 134 1.53 24.99 7.46
CA ILE A 134 0.57 25.06 6.34
C ILE A 134 -0.88 24.91 6.84
N ILE A 135 -1.15 23.98 7.76
CA ILE A 135 -2.48 23.79 8.35
C ILE A 135 -2.91 25.05 9.11
N ALA A 136 -2.04 25.58 9.96
CA ALA A 136 -2.33 26.80 10.73
C ALA A 136 -2.56 28.02 9.82
N GLU A 137 -1.89 28.11 8.68
CA GLU A 137 -2.13 29.15 7.66
C GLU A 137 -3.49 28.97 6.98
N ALA A 138 -3.85 27.74 6.61
CA ALA A 138 -5.13 27.44 5.99
C ALA A 138 -6.32 27.76 6.91
N GLU A 139 -6.23 27.40 8.19
CA GLU A 139 -7.26 27.71 9.20
C GLU A 139 -7.44 29.23 9.39
N ARG A 140 -6.34 29.99 9.34
CA ARG A 140 -6.38 31.46 9.40
C ARG A 140 -6.98 32.09 8.14
N ALA A 141 -6.90 31.42 7.00
CA ALA A 141 -7.41 31.90 5.71
C ALA A 141 -8.89 31.54 5.46
N SER A 142 -9.47 30.59 6.21
CA SER A 142 -10.89 30.28 6.12
C SER A 142 -11.74 31.41 6.72
N PRO A 143 -12.66 32.04 5.96
CA PRO A 143 -13.58 33.01 6.53
C PRO A 143 -14.50 32.35 7.56
N ALA A 144 -14.89 33.09 8.60
CA ALA A 144 -15.83 32.62 9.59
C ALA A 144 -17.14 32.15 8.92
N PRO A 145 -17.76 31.05 9.39
CA PRO A 145 -19.07 30.65 8.87
C PRO A 145 -20.10 31.75 9.19
N ASP A 146 -20.79 32.22 8.15
CA ASP A 146 -21.97 33.09 8.24
C ASP A 146 -23.15 32.39 8.96
#